data_AF-A0A5M6CIR0-F1
#
_entry.id   AF-A0A5M6CIR0-F1
#
_cell.length_a   1.000
_cell.length_b   1.000
_cell.length_c   1.000
_cell.angle_alpha   90.00
_cell.angle_beta   90.00
_cell.angle_gamma   90.00
#
_symmetry.space_group_name_H-M   'P 1'
#
loop_
_entity.id
_entity.type
_entity.pdbx_description
1 polymer ?
#
loop_
_entity_poly.entity_id
_entity_poly.type
_entity_poly.pdbx_seq_one_letter_code
_entity_poly.pdbx_strand_id
1 'polypeptide(L)' 'MKIEEGLDYYYNEEGKMVLTAHYLLNRGYCCGNGCRHCPYDYLQVPEPRRTALLKDRKEDNRDTD' A
#
# COMPACT_ATOMS: atom_id res chain seq x y z
N MET A 1 -16.55 5.50 10.25
CA MET A 1 -16.36 5.35 8.81
C MET A 1 -16.76 3.93 8.44
N LYS A 2 -17.66 3.74 7.47
CA LYS A 2 -17.99 2.42 6.95
C LYS A 2 -16.94 2.09 5.88
N ILE A 3 -16.35 0.91 5.95
CA ILE A 3 -15.44 0.40 4.91
C ILE A 3 -16.17 -0.63 4.04
N GLU A 4 -15.84 -0.66 2.75
CA GLU A 4 -16.49 -1.51 1.75
C GLU A 4 -15.50 -2.49 1.10
N GLU A 5 -15.85 -3.78 1.08
CA GLU A 5 -15.06 -4.81 0.40
C GLU A 5 -15.07 -4.60 -1.12
N GLY A 6 -13.93 -4.76 -1.78
CA GLY A 6 -13.71 -4.45 -3.19
C GLY A 6 -13.29 -3.00 -3.44
N LEU A 7 -13.70 -2.05 -2.60
CA LEU A 7 -13.31 -0.64 -2.71
C LEU A 7 -12.19 -0.27 -1.73
N ASP A 8 -12.39 -0.51 -0.44
CA ASP A 8 -11.46 -0.13 0.63
C ASP A 8 -10.47 -1.23 1.00
N TYR A 9 -10.88 -2.48 0.80
CA TYR A 9 -10.04 -3.65 1.05
C TYR A 9 -10.47 -4.85 0.21
N TYR A 10 -9.60 -5.85 0.10
CA TYR A 10 -9.93 -7.18 -0.43
C TYR A 10 -9.14 -8.24 0.35
N TYR A 11 -9.54 -9.51 0.25
CA TYR A 11 -8.75 -10.63 0.75
C TYR A 11 -7.87 -11.18 -0.37
N ASN A 12 -6.57 -11.34 -0.11
CA ASN A 12 -5.68 -12.01 -1.06
C ASN A 12 -5.86 -13.54 -1.01
N GLU A 13 -5.15 -14.27 -1.87
CA GLU A 13 -5.21 -15.74 -1.95
C GLU A 13 -4.80 -16.44 -0.64
N GLU A 14 -4.04 -15.77 0.22
CA GLU A 14 -3.63 -16.25 1.54
C GLU A 14 -4.67 -15.94 2.63
N GLY A 15 -5.84 -15.38 2.27
CA GLY A 15 -6.87 -14.96 3.22
C GLY A 15 -6.50 -13.73 4.06
N LYS A 16 -5.46 -12.98 3.68
CA LYS A 16 -5.06 -11.74 4.35
C LYS A 16 -5.81 -10.55 3.79
N MET A 17 -6.30 -9.70 4.69
CA MET A 17 -6.94 -8.44 4.33
C MET A 17 -5.89 -7.45 3.81
N VAL A 18 -6.11 -6.93 2.61
CA VAL A 18 -5.26 -5.94 1.94
C VAL A 18 -6.06 -4.66 1.75
N LEU A 19 -5.58 -3.57 2.36
CA LEU A 19 -6.15 -2.23 2.19
C LEU A 19 -5.79 -1.66 0.83
N THR A 20 -6.77 -1.09 0.13
CA THR A 20 -6.58 -0.46 -1.17
C THR A 20 -6.02 0.96 -1.02
N ALA A 21 -5.56 1.53 -2.13
CA ALA A 21 -5.18 2.95 -2.17
C ALA A 21 -6.36 3.88 -1.82
N HIS A 22 -7.60 3.52 -2.17
CA HIS A 22 -8.80 4.31 -1.84
C HIS A 22 -8.96 4.48 -0.33
N TYR A 23 -8.92 3.38 0.43
CA TYR A 23 -8.99 3.46 1.89
C TYR A 23 -7.83 4.26 2.48
N LEU A 24 -6.61 4.02 1.98
CA LEU A 24 -5.41 4.68 2.50
C LEU A 24 -5.41 6.20 2.21
N LEU A 25 -5.95 6.62 1.07
CA LEU A 25 -6.21 8.02 0.73
C LEU A 25 -7.27 8.63 1.66
N ASN A 26 -8.40 7.94 1.84
CA ASN A 26 -9.47 8.39 2.73
C ASN A 26 -9.05 8.53 4.20
N ARG A 27 -8.12 7.69 4.67
CA ARG A 27 -7.52 7.81 6.01
C ARG A 27 -6.70 9.10 6.17
N GLY A 28 -6.21 9.68 5.08
CA GLY A 28 -5.56 11.00 5.06
C GLY A 28 -4.12 11.04 5.60
N TYR A 29 -3.50 9.91 5.94
CA TYR A 29 -2.09 9.88 6.36
C TYR A 29 -1.37 8.56 6.05
N CYS A 30 -0.05 8.66 5.86
CA CYS A 30 0.86 7.51 5.80
C CYS A 30 1.13 7.00 7.21
N CYS A 31 0.88 5.72 7.49
CA CYS A 31 1.07 5.15 8.83
C CYS A 31 2.45 4.52 9.07
N GLY A 32 3.36 4.57 8.09
CA GLY A 32 4.72 4.03 8.24
C GLY A 32 4.85 2.50 8.16
N ASN A 33 3.78 1.77 7.85
CA ASN A 33 3.81 0.29 7.81
C ASN A 33 4.34 -0.32 6.51
N GLY A 34 4.59 0.49 5.46
CA GLY A 34 5.04 -0.04 4.16
C GLY A 34 3.97 -0.84 3.41
N CYS A 35 2.74 -0.34 3.35
CA CYS A 35 1.61 -1.01 2.70
C CYS A 35 1.82 -1.16 1.18
N ARG A 36 1.41 -2.29 0.59
CA ARG A 36 1.52 -2.56 -0.86
C ARG A 36 0.97 -1.42 -1.73
N HIS A 37 -0.21 -0.92 -1.39
CA HIS A 37 -0.91 0.13 -2.14
C HIS A 37 -0.72 1.53 -1.56
N CYS A 38 0.45 1.84 -0.96
CA CYS A 38 0.67 3.11 -0.29
C CYS A 38 0.60 4.29 -1.28
N PRO A 39 -0.38 5.21 -1.13
CA PRO A 39 -0.54 6.35 -2.05
C PRO A 39 0.38 7.53 -1.70
N TYR A 40 1.17 7.41 -0.63
CA TYR A 40 1.98 8.51 -0.06
C TYR A 40 3.49 8.28 -0.25
N ASP A 41 3.90 7.42 -1.19
CA ASP A 41 5.32 7.10 -1.43
C ASP A 41 6.10 6.76 -0.15
N TYR A 42 5.44 6.02 0.75
CA TYR A 42 6.01 5.55 1.99
C TYR A 42 6.53 6.69 2.90
N LEU A 43 5.88 7.87 2.87
CA LEU A 43 6.33 9.08 3.55
C LEU A 43 6.83 8.89 4.99
N GLN A 44 6.10 8.11 5.79
CA GLN A 44 6.35 7.87 7.21
C GLN A 44 7.11 6.57 7.49
N VAL A 45 7.57 5.87 6.46
CA VAL A 45 8.42 4.68 6.65
C VAL A 45 9.86 5.15 6.89
N PRO A 46 10.52 4.71 7.98
CA PRO A 46 11.93 5.07 8.22
C PRO A 46 12.88 4.44 7.19
N GLU A 47 14.02 5.09 6.97
CA GLU A 47 15.13 4.49 6.22
C GLU A 47 15.81 3.38 7.04
N PRO A 48 16.38 2.35 6.39
CA PRO A 48 16.52 2.17 4.93
C PRO A 48 15.29 1.54 4.25
N ARG A 49 14.24 1.22 5.03
CA ARG A 49 13.09 0.46 4.55
C ARG A 49 12.30 1.23 3.48
N ARG A 50 12.18 2.54 3.61
CA ARG A 50 11.51 3.38 2.60
C ARG A 50 12.19 3.27 1.24
N THR A 51 13.52 3.43 1.19
CA THR A 51 14.27 3.32 -0.08
C THR A 51 14.11 1.93 -0.71
N ALA A 52 14.15 0.87 0.10
CA ALA A 52 13.90 -0.50 -0.37
C ALA A 52 12.50 -0.64 -1.00
N LEU A 53 11.44 -0.23 -0.30
CA LEU A 53 10.06 -0.31 -0.81
C LEU A 53 9.84 0.49 -2.10
N LEU A 54 10.47 1.67 -2.22
CA LEU A 54 10.38 2.47 -3.44
C LEU A 54 11.09 1.81 -4.63
N LYS A 55 12.16 1.05 -4.38
CA LYS A 55 12.86 0.27 -5.41
C LYS A 55 12.01 -0.93 -5.82
N ASP A 56 11.52 -1.70 -4.86
CA ASP A 56 10.68 -2.89 -5.09
C ASP A 56 9.44 -2.51 -5.93
N ARG A 57 8.75 -1.41 -5.58
CA ARG A 57 7.59 -0.93 -6.34
C ARG A 57 7.91 -0.56 -7.80
N LYS A 58 9.12 -0.06 -8.08
CA LYS A 58 9.56 0.23 -9.45
C LYS A 58 9.93 -1.05 -10.20
N GLU A 59 10.36 -2.09 -9.50
CA GLU A 59 10.64 -3.41 -10.07
C GLU A 59 9.33 -4.10 -10.46
N ASP A 60 8.36 -4.18 -9.56
CA ASP A 60 7.03 -4.75 -9.84
C ASP A 60 6.35 -4.11 -11.06
N ASN A 61 6.52 -2.80 -11.24
CA ASN A 61 5.94 -2.06 -12.37
C ASN A 61 6.68 -2.25 -13.71
N ARG A 62 7.88 -2.84 -13.72
CA ARG A 62 8.65 -3.13 -14.94
C ARG A 62 8.35 -4.52 -15.50
N ASP A 63 7.77 -5.41 -14.69
CA ASP A 63 7.43 -6.77 -15.09
C ASP A 63 6.06 -6.87 -15.78
N THR A 64 5.38 -5.74 -16.01
CA THR A 64 4.09 -5.66 -16.71
C THR A 64 4.19 -5.30 -18.21
N ASP A 65 5.40 -5.32 -18.79
CA ASP A 65 5.65 -5.09 -20.24
C ASP A 65 5.79 -6.41 -21.04
#